data_AF-A0A7C1TY61-F1
#
_entry.id   AF-A0A7C1TY61-F1
#
_cell.length_a   1.000
_cell.length_b   1.000
_cell.length_c   1.000
_cell.angle_alpha   90.00
_cell.angle_beta   90.00
_cell.angle_gamma   90.00
#
_symmetry.space_group_name_H-M   'P 1'
#
loop_
_entity.id
_entity.type
_entity.pdbx_description
1 polymer ?
#
loop_
_entity_poly.entity_id
_entity_poly.type
_entity_poly.pdbx_seq_one_letter_code
_entity_poly.pdbx_strand_id
1 'polypeptide(L)'
;MKKLIGIFIFLLLSFNVMAAESSAGVDKGAEKKGLAIAVEADKRDTGWGDQEATLQMILHNRHGDTSTRKMHNKTLEVKGDGDKTLIVFDRPRDVKGTAFLSFTHALKPDDQWLYLPALKRVKRISSSNKSGPFMGSEFAYEDISSQEVQKY
;
A
#
# COMPACT_ATOMS: atom_id res chain seq x y z
N MET A 1 -30.05 11.60 83.22
CA MET A 1 -29.00 12.47 82.64
C MET A 1 -28.35 11.73 81.48
N LYS A 2 -28.32 12.40 80.32
CA LYS A 2 -27.57 12.13 79.08
C LYS A 2 -27.92 10.87 78.26
N LYS A 3 -28.36 11.17 77.04
CA LYS A 3 -28.68 10.33 75.86
C LYS A 3 -27.40 9.93 75.13
N LEU A 4 -27.48 8.93 74.24
CA LEU A 4 -26.89 8.79 72.88
C LEU A 4 -26.93 7.28 72.53
N ILE A 5 -27.86 6.77 71.73
CA ILE A 5 -27.89 6.73 70.25
C ILE A 5 -26.55 6.27 69.65
N GLY A 6 -26.48 5.02 69.20
CA GLY A 6 -25.49 4.48 68.24
C GLY A 6 -26.20 3.45 67.37
N ILE A 7 -26.84 3.87 66.27
CA ILE A 7 -26.32 3.93 64.89
C ILE A 7 -25.84 2.55 64.39
N PHE A 8 -26.75 1.93 63.65
CA PHE A 8 -26.61 0.73 62.83
C PHE A 8 -25.78 1.09 61.58
N ILE A 9 -24.60 0.49 61.39
CA ILE A 9 -23.81 0.66 60.15
C ILE A 9 -23.57 -0.71 59.56
N PHE A 10 -24.31 -0.97 58.50
CA PHE A 10 -24.22 -2.11 57.61
C PHE A 10 -22.92 -1.97 56.79
N LEU A 11 -21.86 -2.68 57.18
CA LEU A 11 -20.60 -2.68 56.42
C LEU A 11 -20.71 -3.72 55.29
N LEU A 12 -21.21 -3.27 54.13
CA LEU A 12 -21.07 -3.96 52.85
C LEU A 12 -19.58 -4.10 52.54
N LEU A 13 -19.05 -5.32 52.66
CA LEU A 13 -17.72 -5.68 52.15
C LEU A 13 -17.81 -5.67 50.61
N SER A 14 -17.56 -4.51 50.00
CA SER A 14 -17.46 -4.37 48.55
C SER A 14 -16.20 -5.09 48.07
N PHE A 15 -16.44 -6.19 47.38
CA PHE A 15 -15.49 -6.99 46.60
C PHE A 15 -14.83 -6.08 45.56
N ASN A 16 -13.62 -5.59 45.82
CA ASN A 16 -12.84 -4.88 44.83
C ASN A 16 -12.21 -5.91 43.87
N VAL A 17 -12.98 -6.32 42.86
CA VAL A 17 -12.40 -6.93 41.66
C VAL A 17 -11.59 -5.84 40.99
N MET A 18 -10.26 -5.88 41.17
CA MET A 18 -9.36 -5.13 40.32
C MET A 18 -9.40 -5.81 38.94
N ALA A 19 -10.42 -5.45 38.15
CA ALA A 19 -10.43 -5.73 36.74
C ALA A 19 -9.25 -4.97 36.16
N ALA A 20 -8.16 -5.67 35.90
CA ALA A 20 -7.11 -5.16 35.04
C ALA A 20 -7.78 -4.94 33.68
N GLU A 21 -8.17 -3.69 33.43
CA GLU A 21 -8.54 -3.24 32.11
C GLU A 21 -7.31 -3.50 31.23
N SER A 22 -7.35 -4.59 30.48
CA SER A 22 -6.46 -4.79 29.35
C SER A 22 -6.82 -3.70 28.36
N SER A 23 -6.24 -2.51 28.55
CA SER A 23 -6.24 -1.50 27.51
C SER A 23 -5.67 -2.19 26.28
N ALA A 24 -6.49 -2.35 25.25
CA ALA A 24 -6.07 -2.73 23.91
C ALA A 24 -5.27 -1.56 23.31
N GLY A 25 -4.22 -1.16 24.01
CA GLY A 25 -3.22 -0.24 23.54
C GLY A 25 -2.33 -1.03 22.60
N VAL A 26 -2.29 -0.58 21.34
CA VAL A 26 -1.25 -0.94 20.39
C VAL A 26 0.08 -0.99 21.14
N ASP A 27 0.73 -2.16 21.15
CA ASP A 27 2.05 -2.30 21.75
C ASP A 27 2.99 -1.33 21.03
N LYS A 28 3.27 -0.19 21.68
CA LYS A 28 4.15 0.86 21.16
C LYS A 28 5.56 0.30 20.87
N GLY A 29 5.92 -0.85 21.42
CA GLY A 29 7.15 -1.58 21.06
C GLY A 29 7.07 -2.22 19.67
N ALA A 30 5.97 -2.90 19.36
CA ALA A 30 5.74 -3.54 18.06
C ALA A 30 5.65 -2.53 16.91
N GLU A 31 4.92 -1.43 17.10
CA GLU A 31 4.80 -0.35 16.10
C GLU A 31 6.17 0.27 15.76
N LYS A 32 6.94 0.64 16.79
CA LYS A 32 8.31 1.18 16.61
C LYS A 32 9.23 0.20 15.91
N LYS A 33 9.12 -1.09 16.23
CA LYS A 33 9.91 -2.14 15.58
C LYS A 33 9.52 -2.29 14.11
N GLY A 34 8.22 -2.27 13.80
CA GLY A 34 7.71 -2.30 12.43
C GLY A 34 8.23 -1.14 11.60
N LEU A 35 8.10 0.09 12.12
CA LEU A 35 8.63 1.29 11.47
C LEU A 35 10.15 1.20 11.27
N ALA A 36 10.91 0.75 12.26
CA ALA A 36 12.36 0.61 12.14
C ALA A 36 12.75 -0.39 11.04
N ILE A 37 12.01 -1.48 10.88
CA ILE A 37 12.24 -2.46 9.81
C ILE A 37 11.91 -1.85 8.44
N ALA A 38 10.76 -1.17 8.31
CA ALA A 38 10.35 -0.54 7.06
C ALA A 38 11.36 0.53 6.60
N VAL A 39 11.82 1.39 7.52
CA VAL A 39 12.85 2.41 7.25
C VAL A 39 14.18 1.79 6.86
N GLU A 40 14.57 0.67 7.48
CA GLU A 40 15.83 -0.01 7.14
C GLU A 40 15.74 -0.72 5.77
N ALA A 41 14.58 -1.29 5.43
CA ALA A 41 14.35 -1.88 4.11
C ALA A 41 14.42 -0.81 3.01
N ASP A 42 13.73 0.32 3.19
CA ASP A 42 13.75 1.48 2.30
C ASP A 42 15.18 1.98 2.04
N LYS A 43 15.97 2.21 3.11
CA LYS A 43 17.37 2.65 2.99
C LYS A 43 18.25 1.71 2.16
N ARG A 44 17.98 0.40 2.19
CA ARG A 44 18.74 -0.61 1.44
C ARG A 44 18.39 -0.64 -0.04
N ASP A 45 17.29 -0.01 -0.44
CA ASP A 45 16.80 0.06 -1.81
C ASP A 45 17.01 1.44 -2.45
N THR A 46 18.08 2.14 -2.04
CA THR A 46 18.45 3.47 -2.57
C THR A 46 19.81 3.47 -3.26
N GLY A 47 20.00 4.39 -4.21
CA GLY A 47 21.26 4.66 -4.89
C GLY A 47 21.49 3.88 -6.20
N TRP A 48 20.46 3.23 -6.74
CA TRP A 48 20.53 2.49 -8.01
C TRP A 48 20.31 3.38 -9.24
N GLY A 49 19.72 4.58 -9.08
CA GLY A 49 19.62 5.59 -10.13
C GLY A 49 18.52 5.31 -11.15
N ASP A 50 18.77 4.42 -12.11
CA ASP A 50 17.77 3.99 -13.09
C ASP A 50 17.92 2.51 -13.44
N GLN A 51 16.82 1.89 -13.87
CA GLN A 51 16.81 0.49 -14.30
C GLN A 51 15.89 0.29 -15.51
N GLU A 52 16.27 -0.64 -16.38
CA GLU A 52 15.43 -1.16 -17.45
C GLU A 52 15.26 -2.68 -17.30
N ALA A 53 14.04 -3.16 -17.51
CA ALA A 53 13.72 -4.59 -17.42
C ALA A 53 12.83 -5.01 -18.58
N THR A 54 13.03 -6.22 -19.09
CA THR A 54 12.09 -6.90 -19.99
C THR A 54 11.34 -7.96 -19.20
N LEU A 55 10.01 -7.91 -19.22
CA LEU A 55 9.15 -8.77 -18.41
C LEU A 55 8.17 -9.57 -19.26
N GLN A 56 7.78 -10.72 -18.74
CA GLN A 56 6.68 -11.52 -19.23
C GLN A 56 5.64 -11.70 -18.12
N MET A 57 4.42 -11.21 -18.37
CA MET A 57 3.27 -11.40 -17.49
C MET A 57 2.43 -12.55 -18.02
N ILE A 58 2.20 -13.55 -17.19
CA ILE A 58 1.39 -14.73 -17.51
C ILE A 58 0.15 -14.69 -16.62
N LEU A 59 -1.02 -14.57 -17.25
CA LEU A 59 -2.31 -14.49 -16.57
C LEU A 59 -3.00 -15.83 -16.71
N HIS A 60 -3.44 -16.40 -15.59
CA HIS A 60 -4.18 -17.66 -15.54
C HIS A 60 -5.58 -17.39 -14.99
N ASN A 61 -6.62 -17.81 -15.72
CA ASN A 61 -7.98 -17.69 -15.24
C ASN A 61 -8.46 -18.98 -14.55
N ARG A 62 -9.61 -18.91 -13.87
CA ARG A 62 -10.24 -20.06 -13.20
C ARG A 62 -10.60 -21.21 -14.16
N HIS A 63 -10.81 -20.92 -15.43
CA HIS A 63 -11.17 -21.90 -16.46
C HIS A 63 -9.96 -22.66 -17.02
N GLY A 64 -8.74 -22.30 -16.60
CA GLY A 64 -7.49 -22.91 -17.06
C GLY A 64 -6.88 -22.23 -18.29
N ASP A 65 -7.50 -21.16 -18.81
CA ASP A 65 -6.93 -20.41 -19.92
C ASP A 65 -5.73 -19.59 -19.45
N THR A 66 -4.78 -19.41 -20.37
CA THR A 66 -3.56 -18.63 -20.12
C THR A 66 -3.41 -17.53 -21.17
N SER A 67 -3.12 -16.31 -20.72
CA SER A 67 -2.75 -15.19 -21.59
C SER A 67 -1.35 -14.70 -21.23
N THR A 68 -0.53 -14.41 -22.23
CA THR A 68 0.85 -13.96 -22.03
C THR A 68 1.04 -12.58 -22.63
N ARG A 69 1.60 -11.66 -21.85
CA ARG A 69 1.99 -10.31 -22.27
C ARG A 69 3.48 -10.12 -22.11
N LYS A 70 4.12 -9.49 -23.10
CA LYS A 70 5.51 -9.06 -23.02
C LYS A 70 5.56 -7.56 -22.93
N MET A 71 6.37 -7.04 -22.02
CA MET A 71 6.52 -5.62 -21.78
C MET A 71 7.97 -5.29 -21.44
N HIS A 72 8.33 -4.02 -21.56
CA HIS A 72 9.55 -3.49 -20.98
C HIS A 72 9.21 -2.33 -20.05
N ASN A 73 10.00 -2.25 -18.98
CA ASN A 73 9.84 -1.27 -17.93
C ASN A 73 11.10 -0.43 -17.82
N LYS A 74 10.90 0.86 -17.52
CA LYS A 74 11.96 1.77 -17.09
C LYS A 74 11.55 2.35 -15.76
N THR A 75 12.43 2.28 -14.77
CA THR A 75 12.22 2.90 -13.47
C THR A 75 13.35 3.89 -13.22
N LEU A 76 13.01 5.05 -12.67
CA LEU A 76 13.94 6.10 -12.30
C LEU A 76 13.76 6.41 -10.82
N GLU A 77 14.83 6.24 -10.05
CA GLU A 77 14.90 6.58 -8.64
C GLU A 77 14.82 8.10 -8.47
N VAL A 78 13.95 8.57 -7.58
CA VAL A 78 13.81 10.00 -7.29
C VAL A 78 14.21 10.28 -5.85
N LYS A 79 15.25 11.11 -5.67
CA LYS A 79 15.68 11.49 -4.32
C LYS A 79 14.62 12.35 -3.63
N GLY A 80 14.12 11.88 -2.50
CA GLY A 80 13.21 12.63 -1.63
C GLY A 80 11.74 12.62 -2.06
N ASP A 81 11.38 11.77 -3.01
CA ASP A 81 10.01 11.49 -3.42
C ASP A 81 9.93 10.04 -3.92
N GLY A 82 8.77 9.59 -4.40
CA GLY A 82 8.66 8.25 -4.95
C GLY A 82 9.17 8.11 -6.39
N ASP A 83 9.40 6.87 -6.80
CA ASP A 83 9.98 6.55 -8.10
C ASP A 83 9.04 6.83 -9.27
N LYS A 84 9.65 6.99 -10.43
CA LYS A 84 8.95 7.08 -11.71
C LYS A 84 9.06 5.78 -12.47
N THR A 85 7.93 5.23 -12.89
CA THR A 85 7.87 3.96 -13.62
C THR A 85 7.16 4.15 -14.95
N LEU A 86 7.78 3.69 -16.03
CA LEU A 86 7.17 3.57 -17.35
C LEU A 86 7.12 2.08 -17.73
N ILE A 87 5.93 1.59 -18.05
CA ILE A 87 5.69 0.22 -18.55
C ILE A 87 5.12 0.34 -19.95
N VAL A 88 5.70 -0.37 -20.93
CA VAL A 88 5.21 -0.40 -22.30
C VAL A 88 4.98 -1.85 -22.74
N PHE A 89 3.77 -2.13 -23.20
CA PHE A 89 3.36 -3.46 -23.66
C PHE A 89 3.79 -3.67 -25.11
N ASP A 90 4.58 -4.70 -25.36
CA ASP A 90 5.11 -5.03 -26.69
C ASP A 90 4.27 -6.10 -27.40
N ARG A 91 3.70 -7.04 -26.64
CA ARG A 91 2.89 -8.17 -27.14
C ARG A 91 1.80 -8.57 -26.14
N PRO A 92 0.67 -9.15 -26.59
CA PRO A 92 0.28 -9.40 -27.98
C PRO A 92 -0.22 -8.14 -28.73
N ARG A 93 -0.74 -8.31 -29.95
CA ARG A 93 -1.14 -7.20 -30.85
C ARG A 93 -2.25 -6.32 -30.28
N ASP A 94 -3.15 -6.91 -29.50
CA ASP A 94 -4.28 -6.28 -28.83
C ASP A 94 -3.86 -5.25 -27.76
N VAL A 95 -2.75 -5.50 -27.06
CA VAL A 95 -2.20 -4.59 -26.04
C VAL A 95 -0.97 -3.81 -26.52
N LYS A 96 -0.38 -4.17 -27.67
CA LYS A 96 0.85 -3.57 -28.19
C LYS A 96 0.76 -2.04 -28.26
N GLY A 97 1.71 -1.38 -27.62
CA GLY A 97 1.83 0.08 -27.53
C GLY A 97 1.00 0.70 -26.41
N THR A 98 0.22 -0.09 -25.65
CA THR A 98 -0.34 0.39 -24.38
C THR A 98 0.81 0.71 -23.46
N ALA A 99 0.75 1.87 -22.80
CA ALA A 99 1.80 2.29 -21.89
C ALA A 99 1.20 2.83 -20.60
N PHE A 100 1.84 2.52 -19.49
CA PHE A 100 1.48 3.02 -18.17
C PHE A 100 2.65 3.85 -17.63
N LEU A 101 2.34 5.03 -17.11
CA LEU A 101 3.29 5.95 -16.48
C LEU A 101 2.82 6.23 -15.06
N SER A 102 3.69 6.04 -14.07
CA SER A 102 3.45 6.37 -12.67
C SER A 102 4.55 7.31 -12.18
N PHE A 103 4.15 8.41 -11.55
CA PHE A 103 5.00 9.20 -10.67
C PHE A 103 4.50 8.99 -9.25
N THR A 104 5.25 8.23 -8.48
CA THR A 104 4.92 7.92 -7.10
C THR A 104 5.26 9.11 -6.22
N HIS A 105 4.45 9.34 -5.18
CA HIS A 105 4.68 10.45 -4.27
C HIS A 105 4.60 10.02 -2.81
N ALA A 106 5.54 10.47 -1.98
CA ALA A 106 5.59 10.07 -0.57
C ALA A 106 4.40 10.62 0.26
N LEU A 107 4.02 11.88 0.02
CA LEU A 107 3.06 12.61 0.86
C LEU A 107 1.78 13.05 0.14
N LYS A 108 1.72 12.93 -1.19
CA LYS A 108 0.56 13.30 -1.99
C LYS A 108 0.10 12.12 -2.85
N PRO A 109 -1.11 12.16 -3.43
CA PRO A 109 -1.55 11.07 -4.28
C PRO A 109 -0.67 10.93 -5.53
N ASP A 110 -0.39 9.69 -5.91
CA ASP A 110 0.39 9.36 -7.10
C ASP A 110 -0.25 9.92 -8.37
N ASP A 111 0.62 10.32 -9.30
CA ASP A 111 0.24 10.81 -10.62
C ASP A 111 0.40 9.67 -11.64
N GLN A 112 -0.73 9.12 -12.10
CA GLN A 112 -0.76 7.91 -12.92
C GLN A 112 -1.53 8.11 -14.23
N TRP A 113 -0.98 7.58 -15.32
CA TRP A 113 -1.56 7.67 -16.65
C TRP A 113 -1.49 6.36 -17.41
N LEU A 114 -2.53 6.08 -18.19
CA LEU A 114 -2.61 4.97 -19.12
C LEU A 114 -2.79 5.52 -20.54
N TYR A 115 -1.83 5.26 -21.41
CA TYR A 115 -1.93 5.53 -22.84
C TYR A 115 -2.54 4.34 -23.57
N LEU A 116 -3.59 4.60 -24.33
CA LEU A 116 -4.31 3.60 -25.12
C LEU A 116 -4.11 3.90 -26.62
N PRO A 117 -3.28 3.13 -27.34
CA PRO A 117 -2.91 3.43 -28.72
C PRO A 117 -4.08 3.37 -29.69
N ALA A 118 -5.01 2.42 -29.47
CA ALA A 118 -6.21 2.27 -30.30
C ALA A 118 -7.09 3.54 -30.29
N LEU A 119 -7.04 4.32 -29.20
CA LEU A 119 -7.79 5.56 -29.05
C LEU A 119 -6.90 6.81 -29.23
N LYS A 120 -5.58 6.63 -29.35
CA LYS A 120 -4.57 7.70 -29.28
C LYS A 120 -4.81 8.66 -28.10
N ARG A 121 -5.26 8.13 -26.96
CA ARG A 121 -5.63 8.91 -25.78
C ARG A 121 -4.80 8.51 -24.57
N VAL A 122 -4.48 9.50 -23.77
CA VAL A 122 -3.97 9.34 -22.41
C VAL A 122 -5.14 9.50 -21.45
N LYS A 123 -5.34 8.51 -20.58
CA LYS A 123 -6.32 8.54 -19.50
C LYS A 123 -5.57 8.67 -18.17
N ARG A 124 -5.91 9.67 -17.36
CA ARG A 124 -5.41 9.75 -15.97
C ARG A 124 -6.14 8.71 -15.11
N ILE A 125 -5.40 7.99 -14.29
CA ILE A 125 -5.95 7.10 -13.26
C ILE A 125 -6.08 7.94 -11.98
N SER A 126 -7.32 8.17 -11.54
CA SER A 126 -7.56 8.91 -10.30
C SER A 126 -7.20 8.04 -9.10
N SER A 127 -6.81 8.67 -8.00
CA SER A 127 -6.47 7.98 -6.75
C SER A 127 -7.64 7.16 -6.19
N SER A 128 -8.89 7.51 -6.52
CA SER A 128 -10.09 6.72 -6.19
C SER A 128 -10.21 5.41 -6.97
N ASN A 129 -9.54 5.29 -8.12
CA ASN A 129 -9.61 4.14 -9.01
C ASN A 129 -8.32 3.30 -8.99
N LYS A 130 -7.38 3.61 -8.09
CA LYS A 130 -6.06 2.96 -8.03
C LYS A 130 -6.12 1.49 -7.59
N SER A 131 -7.18 1.11 -6.88
CA SER A 131 -7.46 -0.28 -6.48
C SER A 131 -8.04 -1.13 -7.62
N GLY A 132 -8.31 -0.54 -8.79
CA GLY A 132 -8.78 -1.27 -9.97
C GLY A 132 -7.68 -2.14 -10.57
N PRO A 133 -8.06 -3.24 -11.26
CA PRO A 133 -7.09 -4.18 -11.80
C PRO A 133 -6.24 -3.56 -12.92
N PHE A 134 -4.94 -3.71 -12.82
CA PHE A 134 -3.96 -3.31 -13.81
C PHE A 134 -4.07 -4.23 -15.03
N MET A 135 -4.68 -3.71 -16.09
CA MET A 135 -4.92 -4.41 -17.35
C MET A 135 -5.59 -5.79 -17.20
N GLY A 136 -6.47 -5.96 -16.20
CA GLY A 136 -7.14 -7.24 -15.96
C GLY A 136 -6.23 -8.33 -15.40
N SER A 137 -5.12 -7.94 -14.77
CA SER A 137 -4.35 -8.80 -13.88
C SER A 137 -4.84 -8.70 -12.43
N GLU A 138 -4.25 -9.51 -11.56
CA GLU A 138 -4.46 -9.50 -10.12
C GLU A 138 -3.72 -8.37 -9.41
N PHE A 139 -2.84 -7.64 -10.10
CA PHE A 139 -2.25 -6.40 -9.57
C PHE A 139 -3.23 -5.25 -9.70
N ALA A 140 -3.28 -4.38 -8.70
CA ALA A 140 -3.92 -3.08 -8.78
C ALA A 140 -2.97 -2.03 -9.38
N TYR A 141 -3.48 -0.86 -9.80
CA TYR A 141 -2.60 0.23 -10.26
C TYR A 141 -1.70 0.76 -9.14
N GLU A 142 -2.13 0.68 -7.87
CA GLU A 142 -1.31 1.08 -6.73
C GLU A 142 -0.16 0.11 -6.43
N ASP A 143 -0.26 -1.16 -6.84
CA ASP A 143 0.80 -2.15 -6.65
C ASP A 143 1.99 -1.93 -7.59
N ILE A 144 1.84 -1.08 -8.62
CA ILE A 144 2.89 -0.76 -9.59
C ILE A 144 3.75 0.43 -9.13
N SER A 145 3.25 1.25 -8.21
CA SER A 145 3.97 2.39 -7.64
C SER A 145 5.07 1.92 -6.66
N SER A 146 6.07 2.77 -6.40
CA SER A 146 7.05 2.49 -5.34
C SER A 146 6.41 2.54 -3.95
N GLN A 147 7.01 1.83 -3.00
CA GLN A 147 6.58 1.82 -1.61
C GLN A 147 7.28 2.94 -0.85
N GLU A 148 6.50 3.87 -0.30
CA GLU A 148 7.02 4.99 0.47
C GLU A 148 6.62 4.80 1.94
N VAL A 149 7.60 4.75 2.85
CA VAL A 149 7.33 4.52 4.28
C VAL A 149 6.33 5.55 4.84
N GLN A 150 6.38 6.79 4.34
CA GLN A 150 5.53 7.90 4.75
C GLN A 150 4.04 7.74 4.38
N LYS A 151 3.70 6.77 3.51
CA LYS A 151 2.31 6.46 3.15
C LYS A 151 1.57 5.63 4.21
N TYR A 152 2.28 5.06 5.17
CA TYR A 152 1.76 4.17 6.22
C TYR A 152 1.82 4.84 7.60
#